data_AF-A0A7K7I8X5-F1
#
_entry.id   AF-A0A7K7I8X5-F1
#
_cell.length_a   1.000
_cell.length_b   1.000
_cell.length_c   1.000
_cell.angle_alpha   90.00
_cell.angle_beta   90.00
_cell.angle_gamma   90.00
#
_symmetry.space_group_name_H-M   'P 1'
#
loop_
_entity.id
_entity.type
_entity.pdbx_description
1 polymer ?
#
loop_
_entity_poly.entity_id
_entity_poly.type
_entity_poly.pdbx_seq_one_letter_code
_entity_poly.pdbx_strand_id
1 'polypeptide(L)' 'LCLVKCTRNIRCYFAERLYNALKGAGTDDGTLIRVLVSRSEVDLNLIKPEFKRIAGKSL' A
#
# COMPACT_ATOMS: atom_id res chain seq x y z
N LEU A 1 12.30 3.11 11.43
CA LEU A 1 11.53 1.83 11.44
C LEU A 1 11.10 1.32 10.05
N CYS A 2 10.91 2.17 9.02
CA CYS A 2 10.50 1.73 7.66
C CYS A 2 11.40 0.67 7.01
N LEU A 3 12.74 0.79 7.15
CA LEU A 3 13.69 -0.14 6.53
C LEU A 3 13.48 -1.60 6.98
N VAL A 4 13.23 -1.82 8.28
CA VAL A 4 13.01 -3.17 8.85
C VAL A 4 11.70 -3.79 8.36
N LYS A 5 10.65 -2.99 8.12
CA LYS A 5 9.40 -3.50 7.53
C LYS A 5 9.58 -3.88 6.05
N CYS A 6 10.33 -3.07 5.29
CA CYS A 6 10.60 -3.34 3.88
C CYS A 6 11.43 -4.62 3.66
N THR A 7 12.39 -4.91 4.55
CA THR A 7 13.24 -6.12 4.45
C THR A 7 12.53 -7.42 4.81
N ARG A 8 11.43 -7.36 5.57
CA ARG A 8 10.63 -8.55 5.93
C ARG A 8 9.49 -8.84 4.95
N ASN A 9 8.74 -7.82 4.52
CA ASN A 9 7.71 -7.97 3.51
C ASN A 9 7.34 -6.63 2.87
N ILE A 10 7.97 -6.34 1.73
CA ILE A 10 7.76 -5.10 0.96
C ILE A 10 6.29 -4.91 0.53
N ARG A 11 5.56 -6.01 0.26
CA ARG A 11 4.16 -5.95 -0.19
C ARG A 11 3.24 -5.49 0.94
N CYS A 12 3.44 -6.05 2.15
CA CYS A 12 2.71 -5.59 3.34
C CYS A 12 3.01 -4.13 3.66
N TYR A 13 4.26 -3.67 3.48
CA TYR A 13 4.61 -2.26 3.67
C TYR A 13 3.81 -1.33 2.75
N PHE A 14 3.74 -1.63 1.44
CA PHE A 14 2.95 -0.81 0.52
C PHE A 14 1.44 -0.92 0.76
N ALA A 15 0.94 -2.09 1.14
CA ALA A 15 -0.46 -2.27 1.53
C ALA A 15 -0.85 -1.43 2.75
N GLU A 16 -0.02 -1.39 3.80
CA GLU A 16 -0.22 -0.52 4.96
C GLU A 16 -0.21 0.96 4.56
N ARG A 17 0.70 1.37 3.65
CA ARG A 17 0.76 2.75 3.17
C ARG A 17 -0.50 3.17 2.42
N LEU A 18 -0.99 2.31 1.52
CA LEU A 18 -2.23 2.54 0.79
C LEU A 18 -3.41 2.62 1.76
N TYR A 19 -3.46 1.73 2.76
CA TYR A 19 -4.52 1.75 3.78
C TYR A 19 -4.50 3.06 4.57
N ASN A 20 -3.33 3.51 5.03
CA ASN A 20 -3.20 4.77 5.76
C ASN A 20 -3.55 5.99 4.91
N ALA A 21 -3.24 5.96 3.60
CA ALA A 21 -3.60 7.03 2.68
C ALA A 21 -5.12 7.17 2.46
N LEU A 22 -5.88 6.07 2.66
CA LEU A 22 -7.32 5.99 2.40
C LEU A 22 -8.21 5.93 3.66
N LYS A 23 -7.66 5.63 4.85
CA LYS A 23 -8.43 5.43 6.09
C LYS A 23 -8.96 6.73 6.69
N GLY A 24 -8.28 7.85 6.48
CA GLY A 24 -8.55 9.13 7.15
C GLY A 24 -9.74 9.91 6.55
N ALA A 25 -10.02 11.09 7.11
CA ALA A 25 -10.91 12.05 6.47
C ALA A 25 -10.19 12.63 5.23
N GLY A 26 -10.68 12.27 4.04
CA GLY A 26 -10.03 12.62 2.77
C GLY A 26 -9.07 11.54 2.29
N THR A 27 -8.11 11.93 1.45
CA THR A 27 -7.13 11.00 0.86
C THR A 27 -5.76 11.67 0.80
N ASP A 28 -4.71 10.95 1.18
CA ASP A 28 -3.34 11.38 0.89
C ASP A 28 -3.02 11.01 -0.56
N ASP A 29 -3.49 11.86 -1.49
CA ASP A 29 -3.34 11.66 -2.93
C ASP A 29 -1.87 11.52 -3.33
N GLY A 30 -0.96 12.26 -2.71
CA GLY A 30 0.47 12.20 -2.99
C GLY A 30 1.07 10.83 -2.68
N THR A 31 0.70 10.23 -1.54
CA THR A 31 1.12 8.85 -1.24
C THR A 31 0.42 7.83 -2.12
N LEU A 32 -0.89 7.98 -2.34
CA LEU A 32 -1.67 7.05 -3.16
C LEU A 32 -1.14 6.97 -4.59
N ILE A 33 -1.03 8.12 -5.27
CA ILE A 33 -0.55 8.23 -6.65
C ILE A 33 0.87 7.68 -6.75
N ARG A 34 1.78 8.09 -5.86
CA ARG A 34 3.17 7.64 -5.89
C ARG A 34 3.28 6.12 -5.76
N VAL A 35 2.52 5.50 -4.86
CA VAL A 35 2.56 4.04 -4.69
C VAL A 35 1.93 3.33 -5.89
N LEU A 36 0.78 3.78 -6.38
CA LEU A 36 0.13 3.17 -7.54
C LEU A 36 1.00 3.26 -8.79
N VAL A 37 1.59 4.42 -9.08
CA VAL A 37 2.45 4.62 -10.27
C VAL A 37 3.76 3.85 -10.15
N SER A 38 4.45 3.92 -9.01
CA SER A 38 5.77 3.27 -8.88
C SER A 38 5.70 1.74 -8.76
N ARG A 39 4.55 1.18 -8.41
CA ARG A 39 4.37 -0.28 -8.21
C ARG A 39 3.49 -0.95 -9.25
N SER A 40 2.82 -0.20 -10.14
CA SER A 40 1.86 -0.71 -11.12
C SER A 40 2.37 -1.91 -11.91
N GLU A 41 3.59 -1.81 -12.43
CA GLU A 41 4.23 -2.81 -13.29
C GLU A 41 5.21 -3.72 -12.54
N VAL A 42 5.38 -3.52 -11.23
CA VAL A 42 6.37 -4.28 -10.43
C VAL A 42 5.70 -5.39 -9.65
N ASP A 43 4.80 -5.03 -8.72
CA ASP A 43 4.18 -5.99 -7.79
C ASP A 43 2.82 -5.53 -7.26
N LEU A 44 2.18 -4.54 -7.88
CA LEU A 44 0.87 -4.04 -7.43
C LEU A 44 -0.17 -5.16 -7.33
N ASN A 45 -0.14 -6.14 -8.24
CA ASN A 45 -1.03 -7.30 -8.20
C ASN A 45 -0.82 -8.19 -6.95
N LEU A 46 0.37 -8.18 -6.36
CA LEU A 46 0.68 -8.86 -5.10
C LEU A 46 0.41 -7.97 -3.88
N ILE A 47 0.43 -6.64 -4.04
CA ILE A 47 0.06 -5.69 -2.99
C ILE A 47 -1.45 -5.64 -2.77
N LYS A 48 -2.26 -5.72 -3.83
CA LYS A 48 -3.74 -5.75 -3.76
C LYS A 48 -4.33 -6.76 -2.77
N PRO A 49 -3.94 -8.05 -2.76
CA PRO A 49 -4.46 -9.01 -1.78
C PRO A 49 -4.02 -8.69 -0.35
N GLU A 50 -2.81 -8.16 -0.15
CA GLU A 50 -2.33 -7.71 1.15
C GLU A 50 -3.13 -6.51 1.66
N PHE A 51 -3.44 -5.56 0.78
CA PHE A 51 -4.33 -4.44 1.10
C PHE A 51 -5.73 -4.94 1.47
N LYS A 52 -6.30 -5.87 0.69
CA LYS A 52 -7.62 -6.46 0.99
C LYS A 52 -7.67 -7.12 2.36
N ARG A 53 -6.58 -7.79 2.76
CA ARG A 53 -6.46 -8.41 4.09
C ARG A 53 -6.49 -7.37 5.23
N ILE A 54 -5.90 -6.19 5.04
CA ILE A 54 -5.81 -5.14 6.06
C ILE A 54 -7.06 -4.25 6.07
N ALA A 55 -7.53 -3.84 4.88
CA ALA A 55 -8.62 -2.89 4.69
C ALA A 55 -10.01 -3.53 4.69
N GLY A 56 -10.09 -4.85 4.48
CA GLY A 56 -11.35 -5.58 4.29
C GLY A 56 -12.07 -5.27 2.96
N LYS A 57 -11.49 -4.42 2.11
CA LYS A 57 -12.02 -3.99 0.81
C LYS A 57 -10.94 -4.17 -0.25
N SER A 58 -11.34 -4.43 -1.50
CA SER A 58 -10.40 -4.40 -2.61
C SER A 58 -9.81 -2.99 -2.74
N LEU A 59 -8.53 -2.94 -3.11
CA LEU A 59 -7.88 -1.73 -3.59
C LEU A 59 -8.49 -1.31 -4.93
#